data_AF-A0A1F8ABV9-F1
#
_entry.id   AF-A0A1F8ABV9-F1
#
_cell.length_a   1.000
_cell.length_b   1.000
_cell.length_c   1.000
_cell.angle_alpha   90.00
_cell.angle_beta   90.00
_cell.angle_gamma   90.00
#
_symmetry.space_group_name_H-M   'P 1'
#
loop_
_entity.id
_entity.type
_entity.pdbx_description
1 polymer ?
#
loop_
_entity_poly.entity_id
_entity_poly.type
_entity_poly.pdbx_seq_one_letter_code
_entity_poly.pdbx_strand_id
1 'polypeptide(L)'
;MREDVPEEKRLEMQREAVDALPPGTKAEILGLMGHWGGDPIDDRLDTNSFTVTLEKALDHHALFTQTSRLNHACRPNCLYNFNPKTLTHSVYTVQDIHPGQELTISCMLSSSNT
;
A
#
# COMPACT_ATOMS: atom_id res chain seq x y z
N MET A 1 10.25 3.56 -13.09
CA MET A 1 9.14 4.43 -13.54
C MET A 1 9.01 5.63 -12.60
N ARG A 2 10.04 6.50 -12.55
CA ARG A 2 10.09 7.70 -11.69
C ARG A 2 10.73 8.91 -12.40
N GLU A 3 11.14 8.79 -13.67
CA GLU A 3 12.12 9.73 -14.27
C GLU A 3 11.51 10.87 -15.10
N ASP A 4 10.19 10.87 -15.38
CA ASP A 4 9.60 11.83 -16.31
C ASP A 4 8.90 13.03 -15.65
N VAL A 5 8.72 13.03 -14.32
CA VAL A 5 8.05 14.11 -13.58
C VAL A 5 9.03 14.71 -12.55
N PRO A 6 9.29 16.03 -12.57
CA PRO A 6 10.11 16.69 -11.55
C PRO A 6 9.60 16.40 -10.14
N GLU A 7 10.51 16.19 -9.20
CA GLU A 7 10.17 15.81 -7.82
C GLU A 7 9.17 16.78 -7.17
N GLU A 8 9.41 18.08 -7.26
CA GLU A 8 8.51 19.10 -6.71
C GLU A 8 7.09 18.97 -7.27
N LYS A 9 6.96 18.70 -8.57
CA LYS A 9 5.66 18.54 -9.22
C LYS A 9 4.96 17.26 -8.76
N ARG A 10 5.70 16.17 -8.59
CA ARG A 10 5.19 14.91 -8.06
C ARG A 10 4.67 15.07 -6.62
N LEU A 11 5.43 15.75 -5.75
CA LEU A 11 5.04 16.04 -4.37
C LEU A 11 3.79 16.92 -4.30
N GLU A 12 3.70 17.96 -5.13
CA GLU A 12 2.50 18.79 -5.27
C GLU A 12 1.28 17.92 -5.63
N MET A 13 1.39 17.09 -6.68
CA MET A 13 0.30 16.22 -7.12
C MET A 13 -0.13 15.22 -6.05
N GLN A 14 0.80 14.64 -5.30
CA GLN A 14 0.48 13.71 -4.20
C GLN A 14 -0.28 14.40 -3.07
N ARG A 15 0.14 15.61 -2.67
CA ARG A 15 -0.53 16.40 -1.64
C ARG A 15 -1.94 16.78 -2.07
N GLU A 16 -2.10 17.30 -3.29
CA GLU A 16 -3.41 17.63 -3.85
C GLU A 16 -4.34 16.41 -3.94
N ALA A 17 -3.79 15.26 -4.35
CA ALA A 17 -4.56 14.02 -4.43
C ALA A 17 -5.07 13.58 -3.04
N VAL A 18 -4.24 13.66 -2.00
CA VAL A 18 -4.66 13.33 -0.62
C VAL A 18 -5.63 14.37 -0.06
N ASP A 19 -5.43 15.65 -0.38
CA ASP A 19 -6.31 16.73 0.06
C ASP A 19 -7.71 16.64 -0.55
N ALA A 20 -7.83 16.11 -1.77
CA ALA A 20 -9.09 15.92 -2.47
C ALA A 20 -9.92 14.71 -1.97
N LEU A 21 -9.36 13.86 -1.09
CA LEU A 21 -10.06 12.69 -0.57
C LEU A 21 -11.16 13.05 0.42
N PRO A 22 -12.18 12.17 0.58
CA PRO A 22 -13.12 12.28 1.68
C PRO A 22 -12.40 12.39 3.03
N PRO A 23 -12.90 13.18 4.00
CA PRO A 23 -12.20 13.46 5.25
C PRO A 23 -11.78 12.20 6.03
N GLY A 24 -12.62 11.15 6.02
CA GLY A 24 -12.31 9.88 6.67
C GLY A 24 -11.10 9.17 6.04
N THR A 25 -11.08 9.05 4.70
CA THR A 25 -9.97 8.43 3.97
C THR A 25 -8.68 9.25 4.13
N LYS A 26 -8.77 10.58 4.06
CA LYS A 26 -7.63 11.46 4.33
C LYS A 26 -7.05 11.22 5.72
N ALA A 27 -7.91 11.15 6.75
CA ALA A 27 -7.47 10.87 8.12
C ALA A 27 -6.83 9.49 8.26
N GLU A 28 -7.35 8.46 7.57
CA GLU A 28 -6.75 7.13 7.56
C GLU A 28 -5.32 7.14 7.00
N ILE A 29 -5.09 7.84 5.88
CA ILE A 29 -3.77 7.99 5.26
C ILE A 29 -2.81 8.75 6.18
N LEU A 30 -3.24 9.89 6.74
CA LEU A 30 -2.41 10.68 7.65
C LEU A 30 -2.03 9.92 8.93
N GLY A 31 -2.89 8.99 9.34
CA GLY A 31 -2.65 8.06 10.46
C GLY A 31 -1.76 6.85 10.13
N LEU A 32 -1.24 6.73 8.91
CA LEU A 32 -0.21 5.75 8.58
C LEU A 32 1.18 6.25 9.02
N MET A 33 2.07 5.29 9.25
CA MET A 33 3.47 5.56 9.61
C MET A 33 4.27 5.95 8.36
N GLY A 34 5.07 7.00 8.47
CA GLY A 34 6.16 7.31 7.53
C GLY A 34 7.48 6.82 8.12
N HIS A 35 8.43 6.42 7.26
CA HIS A 35 9.66 5.76 7.67
C HIS A 35 10.92 6.59 7.38
N TRP A 36 10.95 7.31 6.27
CA TRP A 36 12.16 7.92 5.73
C TRP A 36 12.26 9.44 6.01
N GLY A 37 11.15 10.07 6.42
CA GLY A 37 11.06 11.52 6.57
C GLY A 37 10.94 12.27 5.24
N GLY A 38 11.06 13.60 5.25
CA GLY A 38 10.86 14.44 4.07
C GLY A 38 9.43 14.97 3.95
N ASP A 39 8.86 14.95 2.75
CA ASP A 39 7.45 15.33 2.56
C ASP A 39 6.54 14.29 3.25
N PRO A 40 5.63 14.72 4.14
CA PRO A 40 4.88 13.80 4.98
C PRO A 40 3.89 12.93 4.22
N ILE A 41 3.41 13.37 3.05
CA ILE A 41 2.50 12.57 2.23
C ILE A 41 3.32 11.55 1.45
N ASP A 42 4.40 11.99 0.83
CA ASP A 42 5.26 11.10 0.05
C ASP A 42 5.86 9.98 0.90
N ASP A 43 6.39 10.30 2.08
CA ASP A 43 6.96 9.32 3.00
C ASP A 43 5.95 8.22 3.37
N ARG A 44 4.68 8.59 3.57
CA ARG A 44 3.60 7.63 3.83
C ARG A 44 3.27 6.80 2.60
N LEU A 45 3.18 7.41 1.43
CA LEU A 45 2.89 6.71 0.18
C LEU A 45 4.00 5.71 -0.16
N ASP A 46 5.26 6.12 -0.09
CA ASP A 46 6.41 5.27 -0.36
C ASP A 46 6.54 4.12 0.66
N THR A 47 6.18 4.37 1.92
CA THR A 47 6.25 3.34 2.98
C THR A 47 5.12 2.31 2.88
N ASN A 48 3.91 2.72 2.50
CA ASN A 48 2.70 1.91 2.70
C ASN A 48 2.04 1.41 1.40
N SER A 49 2.50 1.85 0.22
CA SER A 49 1.86 1.47 -1.05
C SER A 49 2.23 0.06 -1.50
N PHE A 50 1.30 -0.55 -2.22
CA PHE A 50 1.43 -1.85 -2.86
C PHE A 50 1.58 -1.66 -4.37
N THR A 51 2.44 -2.45 -4.99
CA THR A 51 2.47 -2.56 -6.45
C THR A 51 1.26 -3.36 -6.91
N VAL A 52 0.46 -2.81 -7.82
CA VAL A 52 -0.67 -3.48 -8.46
C VAL A 52 -0.56 -3.36 -9.97
N THR A 53 -0.85 -4.45 -10.68
CA THR A 53 -0.86 -4.45 -12.15
C THR A 53 -2.30 -4.29 -12.64
N LEU A 54 -2.57 -3.23 -13.42
CA LEU A 54 -3.86 -3.02 -14.07
C LEU A 54 -3.90 -3.65 -15.47
N GLU A 55 -5.08 -3.72 -16.11
CA GLU A 55 -5.31 -4.44 -17.38
C GLU A 55 -4.34 -4.11 -18.53
N LYS A 56 -3.67 -2.95 -18.49
CA LYS A 56 -2.66 -2.52 -19.48
C LYS A 56 -1.23 -2.98 -19.17
N ALA A 57 -1.05 -3.92 -18.23
CA ALA A 57 0.24 -4.42 -17.77
C ALA A 57 1.22 -3.31 -17.28
N LEU A 58 0.67 -2.20 -16.81
CA LEU A 58 1.43 -1.17 -16.12
C LEU A 58 1.29 -1.41 -14.63
N ASP A 59 2.43 -1.41 -13.95
CA ASP A 59 2.50 -1.43 -12.50
C ASP A 59 2.17 -0.03 -11.97
N HIS A 60 1.31 0.00 -10.97
CA HIS A 60 0.86 1.21 -10.29
C HIS A 60 1.12 1.07 -8.79
N HIS A 61 1.37 2.21 -8.14
CA HIS A 61 1.35 2.29 -6.68
C HIS A 61 -0.10 2.50 -6.23
N ALA A 62 -0.61 1.57 -5.41
CA ALA A 62 -1.92 1.65 -4.82
C ALA A 62 -1.82 1.59 -3.28
N LEU A 63 -2.52 2.49 -2.60
CA LEU A 63 -2.57 2.52 -1.15
C LEU A 63 -3.87 1.89 -0.65
N PHE A 64 -3.75 0.84 0.16
CA PHE A 64 -4.88 0.20 0.84
C PHE A 64 -4.74 0.45 2.34
N THR A 65 -5.39 1.50 2.85
CA THR A 65 -5.18 2.02 4.21
C THR A 65 -5.34 0.97 5.32
N GLN A 66 -6.25 0.01 5.14
CA GLN A 66 -6.49 -1.06 6.12
C GLN A 66 -5.39 -2.13 6.06
N THR A 67 -5.03 -2.63 4.87
CA THR A 67 -3.93 -3.61 4.73
C THR A 67 -2.58 -3.03 5.12
N SER A 68 -2.36 -1.74 4.86
CA SER A 68 -1.12 -1.04 5.20
C SER A 68 -0.82 -1.00 6.70
N ARG A 69 -1.80 -1.34 7.55
CA ARG A 69 -1.61 -1.47 9.00
C ARG A 69 -1.04 -2.84 9.42
N LEU A 70 -0.98 -3.81 8.52
CA LEU A 70 -0.42 -5.13 8.80
C LEU A 70 1.10 -5.06 8.75
N ASN A 71 1.75 -5.52 9.82
CA ASN A 71 3.19 -5.51 9.91
C ASN A 71 3.84 -6.59 9.04
N HIS A 72 5.12 -6.37 8.75
CA HIS A 72 5.94 -7.32 8.01
C HIS A 72 6.32 -8.54 8.86
N ALA A 73 6.21 -9.74 8.28
CA ALA A 73 6.94 -10.93 8.72
C ALA A 73 7.52 -11.69 7.52
N CYS A 74 8.74 -12.23 7.66
CA CYS A 74 9.35 -13.10 6.64
C CYS A 74 8.62 -14.44 6.47
N ARG A 75 7.83 -14.84 7.47
CA ARG A 75 6.95 -16.02 7.45
C ARG A 75 5.55 -15.55 7.86
N PRO A 76 4.81 -14.91 6.94
CA PRO A 76 3.54 -14.28 7.28
C PRO A 76 2.44 -15.31 7.50
N ASN A 77 1.45 -14.93 8.32
CA ASN A 77 0.23 -15.70 8.51
C ASN A 77 -0.93 -15.23 7.62
N CYS A 78 -0.74 -14.13 6.88
CA CYS A 78 -1.66 -13.63 5.87
C CYS A 78 -0.99 -13.49 4.50
N LEU A 79 -1.77 -13.72 3.45
CA LEU A 79 -1.45 -13.35 2.06
C LEU A 79 -2.48 -12.34 1.55
N TYR A 80 -2.09 -11.51 0.60
CA TYR A 80 -3.00 -10.59 -0.07
C TYR A 80 -3.05 -10.84 -1.57
N ASN A 81 -4.17 -10.47 -2.20
CA ASN A 81 -4.38 -10.55 -3.64
C ASN A 81 -5.10 -9.29 -4.12
N PHE A 82 -4.71 -8.79 -5.29
CA PHE A 82 -5.39 -7.69 -5.97
C PHE A 82 -6.08 -8.20 -7.24
N ASN A 83 -7.38 -7.96 -7.36
CA ASN A 83 -8.15 -8.30 -8.55
C ASN A 83 -8.33 -7.06 -9.45
N PRO A 84 -7.65 -6.97 -10.61
CA PRO A 84 -7.67 -5.78 -11.45
C PRO A 84 -9.02 -5.49 -12.10
N LYS A 85 -9.89 -6.50 -12.25
CA LYS A 85 -11.22 -6.32 -12.83
C LYS A 85 -12.21 -5.66 -11.87
N THR A 86 -12.02 -5.89 -10.57
CA THR A 86 -12.92 -5.39 -9.51
C THR A 86 -12.27 -4.32 -8.65
N LEU A 87 -11.00 -3.98 -8.91
CA LEU A 87 -10.18 -3.07 -8.12
C LEU A 87 -10.19 -3.39 -6.62
N THR A 88 -10.30 -4.68 -6.29
CA THR A 88 -10.46 -5.15 -4.92
C THR A 88 -9.16 -5.77 -4.44
N HIS A 89 -8.71 -5.33 -3.26
CA HIS A 89 -7.59 -5.90 -2.54
C HIS A 89 -8.10 -6.71 -1.35
N SER A 90 -7.76 -7.99 -1.32
CA SER A 90 -8.24 -8.94 -0.31
C SER A 90 -7.08 -9.51 0.47
N VAL A 91 -7.29 -9.74 1.77
CA VAL A 91 -6.32 -10.39 2.66
C VAL A 91 -6.93 -11.69 3.18
N TYR A 92 -6.15 -12.77 3.14
CA TYR A 92 -6.56 -14.11 3.56
C TYR A 92 -5.55 -14.69 4.54
N THR A 93 -6.03 -15.38 5.57
CA THR A 93 -5.19 -16.17 6.47
C THR A 93 -4.74 -17.45 5.78
N VAL A 94 -3.47 -17.81 5.92
CA VAL A 94 -2.90 -19.07 5.37
C VAL A 94 -2.58 -20.12 6.43
N GLN A 95 -2.92 -19.81 7.68
CA GLN A 95 -2.79 -20.68 8.84
C GLN A 95 -3.85 -20.27 9.87
N ASP A 96 -4.05 -21.10 10.89
CA ASP A 96 -4.92 -20.75 12.01
C ASP A 96 -4.40 -19.53 12.76
N ILE A 97 -5.33 -18.67 13.18
CA ILE A 97 -5.07 -17.45 13.95
C ILE A 97 -5.75 -17.59 15.31
N HIS A 98 -4.96 -17.49 16.37
CA HIS A 98 -5.48 -17.50 17.73
C HIS A 98 -5.82 -16.07 18.21
N PRO A 99 -6.77 -15.91 19.16
CA PRO A 99 -7.06 -14.60 19.74
C PRO A 99 -5.81 -13.90 20.28
N GLY A 100 -5.62 -12.65 19.90
CA GLY A 100 -4.45 -11.85 20.29
C GLY A 100 -3.20 -12.07 19.42
N GLN A 101 -3.21 -13.04 18.48
CA GLN A 101 -2.14 -13.19 17.51
C GLN A 101 -2.21 -12.07 16.47
N GLU A 102 -1.07 -11.44 16.22
CA GLU A 102 -0.93 -10.40 15.21
C GLU A 102 -1.09 -10.95 13.79
N LEU A 103 -1.78 -10.21 12.92
CA LEU A 103 -1.86 -10.50 11.49
C LEU A 103 -0.69 -9.81 10.77
N THR A 104 0.01 -10.56 9.93
CA THR A 104 1.26 -10.14 9.29
C THR A 104 1.29 -10.51 7.82
N ILE A 105 1.94 -9.68 7.01
CA ILE A 105 2.12 -9.88 5.56
C ILE A 105 3.62 -9.89 5.19
N SER A 106 3.95 -10.40 4.01
CA SER A 106 5.28 -10.18 3.43
C SER A 106 5.29 -8.85 2.68
N CYS A 107 6.19 -7.94 3.04
CA CYS A 107 6.47 -6.72 2.28
C CYS A 107 7.52 -6.96 1.17
N MET A 108 8.11 -8.16 1.16
CA MET A 108 8.95 -8.61 0.06
C MET A 108 8.07 -9.25 -1.00
N LEU A 109 8.32 -8.90 -2.26
CA LEU A 109 7.67 -9.49 -3.42
C LEU A 109 7.94 -11.01 -3.43
N SER A 110 6.94 -11.83 -3.12
CA SER A 110 7.00 -13.22 -3.56
C SER A 110 6.60 -13.22 -5.02
N SER A 111 7.56 -13.29 -5.93
CA SER A 111 7.29 -13.59 -7.33
C SER A 111 6.77 -15.04 -7.40
N SER A 112 5.46 -15.24 -7.26
CA SER A 112 4.83 -16.51 -7.60
C SER A 112 4.76 -16.57 -9.12
N ASN A 113 5.73 -17.26 -9.70
CA ASN A 113 5.74 -17.63 -11.11
C ASN A 113 4.70 -18.76 -11.29
N THR A 114 3.52 -18.42 -11.79
CA THR A 114 2.49 -19.38 -12.25
C THR A 114 2.00 -18.97 -13.61
#